data_AF-A0A5M4DG68-F1
#
_entry.id   AF-A0A5M4DG68-F1
#
_cell.length_a   1.000
_cell.length_b   1.000
_cell.length_c   1.000
_cell.angle_alpha   90.00
_cell.angle_beta   90.00
_cell.angle_gamma   90.00
#
_symmetry.space_group_name_H-M   'P 1'
#
loop_
_entity.id
_entity.type
_entity.pdbx_description
1 polymer ?
#
loop_
_entity_poly.entity_id
_entity_poly.type
_entity_poly.pdbx_seq_one_letter_code
_entity_poly.pdbx_strand_id
1 'polypeptide(L)'
;MLVSLISAALSLSWIAQDATPIERDTYGVPHIYSSSLEEAFFYAGFACAEDRLWQMEMSRRLARGSLAEVLGASRAAADQTAAASRYTDEELKEQFDQLSQRAQTIFESYAKGVNAYIQLARSSDTLPPDYGANGFEPAPWTVEDSAAIAIRLFQMFGRRDPGELRALALLTYLKTQPVKDQLPDVLDDFLWQNEPTSPTTVQAEDDPLAKDPPKLFSFTRKDTERHLAALPNVSLLELLPAVL
;
A
#
# COMPACT_ATOMS: atom_id res chain seq x y z
N MET A 1 -10.32 -14.31 -32.42
CA MET A 1 -9.04 -15.05 -32.26
C MET A 1 -8.71 -15.35 -30.79
N LEU A 2 -9.21 -14.57 -29.81
CA LEU A 2 -9.00 -14.80 -28.36
C LEU A 2 -9.65 -16.10 -27.81
N VAL A 3 -10.78 -16.53 -28.38
CA VAL A 3 -11.49 -17.77 -27.96
C VAL A 3 -10.64 -19.04 -28.15
N SER A 4 -9.70 -19.05 -29.11
CA SER A 4 -8.93 -20.25 -29.45
C SER A 4 -7.70 -20.47 -28.55
N LEU A 5 -7.23 -19.43 -27.84
CA LEU A 5 -6.01 -19.52 -27.02
C LEU A 5 -6.29 -19.96 -25.58
N ILE A 6 -7.50 -19.73 -25.06
CA ILE A 6 -7.93 -20.19 -23.73
C ILE A 6 -8.05 -21.72 -23.69
N SER A 7 -8.45 -22.36 -24.79
CA SER A 7 -8.58 -23.83 -24.86
C SER A 7 -7.25 -24.59 -24.96
N ALA A 8 -6.15 -23.94 -25.34
CA ALA A 8 -4.90 -24.65 -25.65
C ALA A 8 -4.00 -24.91 -24.42
N ALA A 9 -4.22 -24.24 -23.29
CA ALA A 9 -3.30 -24.29 -22.15
C ALA A 9 -3.75 -25.21 -20.98
N LEU A 10 -5.00 -25.63 -20.90
CA LEU A 10 -5.51 -26.28 -19.69
C LEU A 10 -6.54 -27.37 -20.01
N SER A 11 -6.18 -28.64 -19.74
CA SER A 11 -7.15 -29.73 -19.57
C SER A 11 -7.89 -29.58 -18.24
N LEU A 12 -8.66 -28.49 -18.09
CA LEU A 12 -9.52 -28.25 -16.93
C LEU A 12 -10.96 -28.61 -17.32
N SER A 13 -11.37 -29.80 -16.91
CA SER A 13 -12.66 -30.43 -17.20
C SER A 13 -13.87 -29.77 -16.49
N TRP A 14 -13.79 -28.50 -16.09
CA TRP A 14 -14.83 -27.80 -15.34
C TRP A 14 -15.32 -26.49 -15.98
N ILE A 15 -14.78 -26.08 -17.14
CA ILE A 15 -15.31 -24.90 -17.86
C ILE A 15 -16.73 -25.23 -18.36
N ALA A 16 -17.73 -24.60 -17.74
CA ALA A 16 -19.12 -24.70 -18.19
C ALA A 16 -19.22 -24.26 -19.67
N GLN A 17 -19.71 -25.17 -20.50
CA GLN A 17 -19.94 -24.98 -21.93
C GLN A 17 -21.03 -23.93 -22.13
N ASP A 18 -20.64 -22.70 -22.52
CA ASP A 18 -21.35 -21.77 -23.43
C ASP A 18 -21.09 -20.27 -23.12
N ALA A 19 -20.46 -19.91 -22.00
CA ALA A 19 -20.07 -18.52 -21.68
C ALA A 19 -18.54 -18.33 -21.70
N THR A 20 -18.06 -17.22 -22.26
CA THR A 20 -16.63 -16.87 -22.17
C THR A 20 -16.37 -16.33 -20.76
N PRO A 21 -15.47 -16.91 -19.95
CA PRO A 21 -15.35 -16.52 -18.53
C PRO A 21 -14.87 -15.08 -18.30
N ILE A 22 -14.25 -14.48 -19.31
CA ILE A 22 -13.83 -13.08 -19.34
C ILE A 22 -14.42 -12.46 -20.61
N GLU A 23 -15.31 -11.49 -20.45
CA GLU A 23 -15.80 -10.65 -21.54
C GLU A 23 -15.23 -9.25 -21.38
N ARG A 24 -14.72 -8.65 -22.47
CA ARG A 24 -14.21 -7.27 -22.43
C ARG A 24 -15.18 -6.33 -23.13
N ASP A 25 -15.46 -5.20 -22.48
CA ASP A 25 -16.30 -4.15 -23.07
C ASP A 25 -15.57 -3.38 -24.17
N THR A 26 -16.21 -2.35 -24.72
CA THR A 26 -15.63 -1.52 -25.80
C THR A 26 -14.38 -0.73 -25.39
N TYR A 27 -14.14 -0.57 -24.09
CA TYR A 27 -12.95 0.08 -23.53
C TYR A 27 -11.89 -0.94 -23.09
N GLY A 28 -12.15 -2.23 -23.28
CA GLY A 28 -11.28 -3.32 -22.87
C GLY A 28 -11.40 -3.69 -21.39
N VAL A 29 -12.40 -3.17 -20.66
CA VAL A 29 -12.58 -3.49 -19.23
C VAL A 29 -13.04 -4.96 -19.10
N PRO A 30 -12.34 -5.79 -18.30
CA PRO A 30 -12.72 -7.19 -18.14
C PRO A 30 -13.91 -7.35 -17.17
N HIS A 31 -14.97 -7.98 -17.66
CA HIS A 31 -16.11 -8.48 -16.90
C HIS A 31 -15.96 -9.99 -16.73
N ILE A 32 -15.98 -10.45 -15.48
CA ILE A 32 -15.73 -11.85 -15.13
C ILE A 32 -17.04 -12.53 -14.78
N TYR A 33 -17.31 -13.65 -15.45
CA TYR A 33 -18.48 -14.49 -15.20
C TYR A 33 -18.01 -15.87 -14.72
N SER A 34 -18.44 -16.26 -13.53
CA SER A 34 -18.05 -17.53 -12.93
C SER A 34 -19.14 -18.10 -12.04
N SER A 35 -19.03 -19.40 -11.75
CA SER A 35 -19.96 -20.13 -10.89
C SER A 35 -19.47 -20.27 -9.44
N SER A 36 -18.19 -19.98 -9.21
CA SER A 36 -17.54 -20.04 -7.89
C SER A 36 -16.64 -18.83 -7.62
N LEU A 37 -16.27 -18.67 -6.34
CA LEU A 37 -15.36 -17.62 -5.89
C LEU A 37 -13.94 -17.86 -6.43
N GLU A 38 -13.53 -19.12 -6.43
CA GLU A 38 -12.24 -19.60 -6.89
C GLU A 38 -12.01 -19.23 -8.37
N GLU A 39 -13.02 -19.50 -9.20
CA GLU A 39 -13.02 -19.14 -10.62
C GLU A 39 -13.01 -17.63 -10.82
N ALA A 40 -13.84 -16.90 -10.07
CA ALA A 40 -13.93 -15.45 -10.20
C ALA A 40 -12.56 -14.80 -10.01
N PHE A 41 -11.85 -15.16 -8.95
CA PHE A 41 -10.56 -14.57 -8.63
C PHE A 41 -9.42 -15.13 -9.46
N PHE A 42 -9.51 -16.37 -9.94
CA PHE A 42 -8.59 -16.88 -10.96
C PHE A 42 -8.65 -16.04 -12.23
N TYR A 43 -9.86 -15.83 -12.78
CA TYR A 43 -10.02 -15.01 -13.98
C TYR A 43 -9.70 -13.54 -13.74
N ALA A 44 -9.92 -13.02 -12.52
CA ALA A 44 -9.48 -11.67 -12.14
C ALA A 44 -7.95 -11.52 -12.18
N GLY A 45 -7.23 -12.49 -11.61
CA GLY A 45 -5.77 -12.51 -11.64
C GLY A 45 -5.24 -12.64 -13.06
N PHE A 46 -5.86 -13.50 -13.86
CA PHE A 46 -5.51 -13.69 -15.27
C PHE A 46 -5.69 -12.40 -16.09
N ALA A 47 -6.88 -11.78 -16.03
CA ALA A 47 -7.17 -10.56 -16.78
C ALA A 47 -6.30 -9.38 -16.34
N CYS A 48 -6.02 -9.25 -15.04
CA CYS A 48 -5.14 -8.21 -14.52
C CYS A 48 -3.70 -8.38 -15.02
N ALA A 49 -3.19 -9.61 -15.01
CA ALA A 49 -1.87 -9.91 -15.56
C ALA A 49 -1.84 -9.66 -17.08
N GLU A 50 -2.90 -10.03 -17.81
CA GLU A 50 -3.03 -9.74 -19.24
C GLU A 50 -2.84 -8.24 -19.55
N ASP A 51 -3.48 -7.40 -18.75
CA ASP A 51 -3.44 -5.95 -18.98
C ASP A 51 -2.19 -5.28 -18.43
N ARG A 52 -1.67 -5.75 -17.29
CA ARG A 52 -0.78 -4.97 -16.40
C ARG A 52 0.44 -5.71 -15.89
N LEU A 53 0.85 -6.83 -16.49
CA LEU A 53 1.95 -7.66 -15.96
C LEU A 53 3.21 -6.85 -15.58
N TRP A 54 3.67 -5.93 -16.44
CA TRP A 54 4.82 -5.07 -16.12
C TRP A 54 4.56 -4.12 -14.95
N GLN A 55 3.37 -3.50 -14.90
CA GLN A 55 2.99 -2.63 -13.78
C GLN A 55 2.93 -3.43 -12.46
N MET A 56 2.42 -4.66 -12.50
CA MET A 56 2.37 -5.56 -11.36
C MET A 56 3.78 -5.92 -10.87
N GLU A 57 4.71 -6.20 -11.78
CA GLU A 57 6.12 -6.43 -11.48
C GLU A 57 6.75 -5.25 -10.75
N MET A 58 6.59 -4.04 -11.29
CA MET A 58 7.14 -2.83 -10.68
C MET A 58 6.51 -2.57 -9.31
N SER A 59 5.22 -2.87 -9.16
CA SER A 59 4.49 -2.73 -7.89
C SER A 59 5.01 -3.72 -6.84
N ARG A 60 5.24 -5.00 -7.17
CA ARG A 60 5.79 -5.97 -6.20
C ARG A 60 7.20 -5.60 -5.79
N ARG A 61 8.05 -5.16 -6.73
CA ARG A 61 9.42 -4.72 -6.43
C ARG A 61 9.45 -3.46 -5.59
N LEU A 62 8.57 -2.50 -5.86
CA LEU A 62 8.43 -1.30 -5.05
C LEU A 62 7.96 -1.62 -3.63
N ALA A 63 7.02 -2.56 -3.47
CA ALA A 63 6.53 -2.98 -2.16
C ALA A 63 7.59 -3.76 -1.36
N ARG A 64 8.41 -4.56 -2.04
CA ARG A 64 9.41 -5.45 -1.44
C ARG A 64 10.81 -4.82 -1.32
N GLY A 65 11.02 -3.65 -1.93
CA GLY A 65 12.30 -2.95 -1.93
C GLY A 65 13.37 -3.64 -2.78
N SER A 66 13.01 -4.03 -4.01
CA SER A 66 13.90 -4.70 -4.96
C SER A 66 13.82 -4.11 -6.38
N LEU A 67 13.55 -2.81 -6.50
CA LEU A 67 13.53 -2.10 -7.79
C LEU A 67 14.93 -1.92 -8.38
N ALA A 68 15.93 -1.66 -7.54
CA ALA A 68 17.29 -1.40 -7.99
C ALA A 68 17.94 -2.63 -8.64
N GLU A 69 17.44 -3.83 -8.36
CA GLU A 69 17.87 -5.07 -9.02
C GLU A 69 17.65 -5.03 -10.53
N VAL A 70 16.58 -4.37 -11.00
CA VAL A 70 16.20 -4.37 -12.42
C VAL A 70 16.28 -2.99 -13.08
N LEU A 71 16.13 -1.91 -12.31
CA LEU A 71 16.23 -0.52 -12.80
C LEU A 71 17.54 0.18 -12.41
N GLY A 72 18.45 -0.53 -11.73
CA GLY A 72 19.77 -0.07 -11.34
C GLY A 72 19.80 0.85 -10.11
N ALA A 73 21.01 1.29 -9.76
CA ALA A 73 21.34 1.97 -8.50
C ALA A 73 20.54 3.27 -8.24
N SER A 74 19.99 3.90 -9.29
CA SER A 74 19.12 5.08 -9.15
C SER A 74 17.87 4.83 -8.29
N ARG A 75 17.47 3.56 -8.11
CA ARG A 75 16.33 3.16 -7.29
C ARG A 75 16.68 2.72 -5.87
N ALA A 76 17.96 2.72 -5.49
CA ALA A 76 18.39 2.26 -4.17
C ALA A 76 17.73 3.03 -3.00
N ALA A 77 17.47 4.33 -3.17
CA ALA A 77 16.77 5.13 -2.16
C ALA A 77 15.31 4.67 -1.94
N ALA A 78 14.63 4.26 -3.02
CA ALA A 78 13.27 3.72 -2.92
C ALA A 78 13.29 2.36 -2.21
N ASP A 79 14.27 1.51 -2.51
CA ASP A 79 14.43 0.20 -1.87
C ASP A 79 14.76 0.34 -0.38
N GLN A 80 15.61 1.30 0.01
CA GLN A 80 15.88 1.61 1.42
C GLN A 80 14.62 2.08 2.15
N THR A 81 13.81 2.93 1.50
CA THR A 81 12.54 3.39 2.07
C THR A 81 11.57 2.25 2.29
N ALA A 82 11.45 1.33 1.32
CA ALA A 82 10.63 0.13 1.47
C ALA A 82 11.18 -0.78 2.57
N ALA A 83 12.49 -1.03 2.61
CA ALA A 83 13.15 -1.88 3.60
C ALA A 83 12.90 -1.44 5.05
N ALA A 84 12.75 -0.14 5.30
CA ALA A 84 12.45 0.41 6.63
C ALA A 84 11.05 0.05 7.17
N SER A 85 10.22 -0.68 6.41
CA SER A 85 8.78 -0.81 6.72
C SER A 85 8.00 -1.91 6.01
N ARG A 86 8.62 -2.55 5.03
CA ARG A 86 8.04 -3.75 4.43
C ARG A 86 7.99 -4.84 5.49
N TYR A 87 7.06 -5.75 5.31
CA TYR A 87 7.09 -7.02 6.01
C TYR A 87 8.03 -8.00 5.30
N THR A 88 8.58 -8.96 6.04
CA THR A 88 9.29 -10.11 5.47
C THR A 88 8.31 -11.12 4.89
N ASP A 89 8.80 -12.10 4.12
CA ASP A 89 7.93 -13.14 3.57
C ASP A 89 7.31 -14.00 4.66
N GLU A 90 8.05 -14.24 5.75
CA GLU A 90 7.54 -14.94 6.92
C GLU A 90 6.40 -14.16 7.58
N GLU A 91 6.56 -12.86 7.80
CA GLU A 91 5.52 -12.01 8.39
C GLU A 91 4.28 -11.88 7.47
N LEU A 92 4.47 -11.80 6.15
CA LEU A 92 3.38 -11.78 5.18
C LEU A 92 2.62 -13.11 5.17
N LYS A 93 3.34 -14.22 5.27
CA LYS A 93 2.75 -15.54 5.37
C LYS A 93 1.97 -15.71 6.67
N GLU A 94 2.50 -15.27 7.81
CA GLU A 94 1.79 -15.29 9.08
C GLU A 94 0.50 -14.46 9.05
N GLN A 95 0.53 -13.30 8.38
CA GLN A 95 -0.67 -12.48 8.18
C GLN A 95 -1.70 -13.18 7.28
N PHE A 96 -1.25 -13.80 6.19
CA PHE A 96 -2.11 -14.58 5.30
C PHE A 96 -2.75 -15.77 6.02
N ASP A 97 -1.99 -16.50 6.84
CA ASP A 97 -2.47 -17.67 7.57
C ASP A 97 -3.53 -17.30 8.64
N GLN A 98 -3.57 -16.04 9.08
CA GLN A 98 -4.59 -15.50 9.99
C GLN A 98 -5.88 -15.03 9.29
N LEU A 99 -5.88 -14.94 7.96
CA LEU A 99 -7.07 -14.56 7.21
C LEU A 99 -8.16 -15.63 7.29
N SER A 100 -9.41 -15.20 7.11
CA SER A 100 -10.51 -16.16 6.92
C SER A 100 -10.25 -17.08 5.72
N GLN A 101 -10.75 -18.33 5.77
CA GLN A 101 -10.62 -19.28 4.66
C GLN A 101 -11.06 -18.68 3.32
N ARG A 102 -12.16 -17.92 3.32
CA ARG A 102 -12.67 -17.23 2.14
C ARG A 102 -11.63 -16.27 1.53
N ALA A 103 -10.93 -15.50 2.38
CA ALA A 103 -9.91 -14.57 1.93
C ALA A 103 -8.64 -15.28 1.46
N GLN A 104 -8.22 -16.37 2.11
CA GLN A 104 -7.11 -17.19 1.63
C GLN A 104 -7.39 -17.74 0.22
N THR A 105 -8.58 -18.29 0.01
CA THR A 105 -9.04 -18.76 -1.31
C THR A 105 -8.95 -17.67 -2.38
N ILE A 106 -9.35 -16.44 -2.06
CA ILE A 106 -9.27 -15.29 -2.98
C ILE A 106 -7.83 -15.03 -3.42
N PHE A 107 -6.90 -14.92 -2.46
CA PHE A 107 -5.49 -14.63 -2.74
C PHE A 107 -4.83 -15.74 -3.54
N GLU A 108 -5.06 -16.99 -3.16
CA GLU A 108 -4.52 -18.15 -3.86
C GLU A 108 -5.04 -18.27 -5.29
N SER A 109 -6.35 -18.12 -5.49
CA SER A 109 -6.96 -18.17 -6.82
C SER A 109 -6.44 -17.04 -7.70
N TYR A 110 -6.33 -15.83 -7.17
CA TYR A 110 -5.75 -14.69 -7.90
C TYR A 110 -4.32 -14.98 -8.33
N ALA A 111 -3.46 -15.45 -7.43
CA ALA A 111 -2.08 -15.80 -7.74
C ALA A 111 -1.99 -16.91 -8.81
N LYS A 112 -2.85 -17.93 -8.74
CA LYS A 112 -2.96 -18.98 -9.76
C LYS A 112 -3.33 -18.40 -11.14
N GLY A 113 -4.26 -17.45 -11.19
CA GLY A 113 -4.66 -16.76 -12.42
C GLY A 113 -3.52 -15.96 -13.06
N VAL A 114 -2.82 -15.16 -12.25
CA VAL A 114 -1.63 -14.41 -12.70
C VAL A 114 -0.57 -15.36 -13.25
N ASN A 115 -0.30 -16.46 -12.54
CA ASN A 115 0.68 -17.46 -12.97
C ASN A 115 0.28 -18.17 -14.27
N ALA A 116 -1.01 -18.43 -14.48
CA ALA A 116 -1.50 -18.99 -15.73
C ALA A 116 -1.25 -18.04 -16.91
N TYR A 117 -1.47 -16.73 -16.74
CA TYR A 117 -1.13 -15.75 -17.78
C TYR A 117 0.38 -15.64 -18.01
N ILE A 118 1.21 -15.63 -16.96
CA ILE A 118 2.68 -15.62 -17.09
C ILE A 118 3.16 -16.81 -17.94
N GLN A 119 2.60 -18.00 -17.71
CA GLN A 119 2.94 -19.19 -18.50
C GLN A 119 2.51 -19.06 -19.97
N LEU A 120 1.30 -18.55 -20.22
CA LEU A 120 0.80 -18.30 -21.58
C LEU A 120 1.67 -17.27 -22.32
N ALA A 121 2.00 -16.17 -21.65
CA ALA A 121 2.79 -15.08 -22.23
C ALA A 121 4.20 -15.55 -22.60
N ARG A 122 4.81 -16.41 -21.77
CA ARG A 122 6.08 -17.07 -22.08
C ARG A 122 5.99 -18.01 -23.28
N SER A 123 5.02 -18.91 -23.28
CA SER A 123 4.90 -19.93 -24.34
C SER A 123 4.53 -19.33 -25.70
N SER A 124 3.88 -18.17 -25.68
CA SER A 124 3.45 -17.46 -26.89
C SER A 124 4.39 -16.31 -27.30
N ASP A 125 5.50 -16.09 -26.57
CA ASP A 125 6.44 -14.97 -26.78
C ASP A 125 5.75 -13.60 -26.82
N THR A 126 4.83 -13.37 -25.87
CA THR A 126 4.01 -12.15 -25.74
C THR A 126 4.24 -11.42 -24.42
N LEU A 127 5.38 -11.68 -23.77
CA LEU A 127 5.77 -10.94 -22.58
C LEU A 127 5.90 -9.44 -22.91
N PRO A 128 5.56 -8.55 -21.95
CA PRO A 128 5.78 -7.12 -22.12
C PRO A 128 7.24 -6.83 -22.51
N PRO A 129 7.51 -5.96 -23.51
CA PRO A 129 8.85 -5.72 -24.02
C PRO A 129 9.82 -5.16 -22.98
N ASP A 130 9.30 -4.52 -21.92
CA ASP A 130 10.07 -4.03 -20.78
C ASP A 130 10.90 -5.13 -20.10
N TYR A 131 10.42 -6.38 -20.06
CA TYR A 131 11.19 -7.51 -19.50
C TYR A 131 12.48 -7.75 -20.30
N GLY A 132 12.37 -7.84 -21.63
CA GLY A 132 13.52 -7.99 -22.52
C GLY A 132 14.47 -6.79 -22.45
N ALA A 133 13.92 -5.57 -22.38
CA ALA A 133 14.71 -4.34 -22.28
C ALA A 133 15.54 -4.24 -20.99
N ASN A 134 15.07 -4.85 -19.89
CA ASN A 134 15.74 -4.85 -18.59
C ASN A 134 16.46 -6.19 -18.28
N GLY A 135 16.47 -7.13 -19.23
CA GLY A 135 17.27 -8.36 -19.13
C GLY A 135 16.79 -9.37 -18.09
N PHE A 136 15.49 -9.42 -17.79
CA PHE A 136 14.93 -10.40 -16.85
C PHE A 136 13.54 -10.89 -17.27
N GLU A 137 13.09 -11.99 -16.68
CA GLU A 137 11.75 -12.55 -16.90
C GLU A 137 10.88 -12.50 -15.64
N PRO A 138 9.53 -12.54 -15.77
CA PRO A 138 8.65 -12.58 -14.61
C PRO A 138 8.86 -13.84 -13.76
N ALA A 139 9.17 -13.68 -12.48
CA ALA A 139 9.06 -14.77 -11.51
C ALA A 139 7.59 -15.13 -11.23
N PRO A 140 7.27 -16.37 -10.82
CA PRO A 140 5.93 -16.73 -10.36
C PRO A 140 5.40 -15.75 -9.32
N TRP A 141 4.12 -15.45 -9.40
CA TRP A 141 3.39 -14.62 -8.46
C TRP A 141 2.95 -15.43 -7.26
N THR A 142 3.13 -14.88 -6.05
CA THR A 142 2.72 -15.54 -4.81
C THR A 142 1.62 -14.77 -4.08
N VAL A 143 1.07 -15.35 -3.01
CA VAL A 143 0.07 -14.64 -2.17
C VAL A 143 0.72 -13.48 -1.42
N GLU A 144 1.99 -13.62 -1.05
CA GLU A 144 2.82 -12.62 -0.41
C GLU A 144 3.06 -11.41 -1.34
N ASP A 145 3.22 -11.62 -2.65
CA ASP A 145 3.31 -10.50 -3.62
C ASP A 145 2.05 -9.64 -3.61
N SER A 146 0.86 -10.27 -3.64
CA SER A 146 -0.42 -9.57 -3.53
C SER A 146 -0.56 -8.83 -2.20
N ALA A 147 -0.20 -9.49 -1.09
CA ALA A 147 -0.27 -8.92 0.25
C ALA A 147 0.67 -7.72 0.41
N ALA A 148 1.92 -7.83 -0.06
CA ALA A 148 2.91 -6.75 -0.02
C ALA A 148 2.41 -5.50 -0.76
N ILE A 149 1.80 -5.66 -1.93
CA ILE A 149 1.24 -4.54 -2.71
C ILE A 149 0.06 -3.90 -1.97
N ALA A 150 -0.86 -4.71 -1.43
CA ALA A 150 -2.00 -4.20 -0.68
C ALA A 150 -1.54 -3.39 0.55
N ILE A 151 -0.61 -3.93 1.33
CA ILE A 151 -0.01 -3.26 2.48
C ILE A 151 0.68 -1.96 2.06
N ARG A 152 1.45 -1.97 0.97
CA ARG A 152 2.13 -0.77 0.48
C ARG A 152 1.14 0.33 0.09
N LEU A 153 0.00 -0.04 -0.49
CA LEU A 153 -1.09 0.88 -0.81
C LEU A 153 -1.70 1.48 0.46
N PHE A 154 -1.99 0.65 1.48
CA PHE A 154 -2.49 1.14 2.77
C PHE A 154 -1.48 2.05 3.45
N GLN A 155 -0.20 1.71 3.43
CA GLN A 155 0.86 2.55 3.98
C GLN A 155 0.98 3.89 3.23
N MET A 156 0.68 3.96 1.92
CA MET A 156 0.75 5.23 1.19
C MET A 156 -0.19 6.31 1.78
N PHE A 157 -1.35 5.90 2.29
CA PHE A 157 -2.33 6.81 2.87
C PHE A 157 -2.29 6.84 4.41
N GLY A 158 -2.04 5.68 5.04
CA GLY A 158 -2.07 5.52 6.49
C GLY A 158 -0.74 5.79 7.20
N ARG A 159 0.37 5.89 6.46
CA ARG A 159 1.72 6.07 7.03
C ARG A 159 2.29 7.47 6.83
N ARG A 160 1.45 8.48 6.58
CA ARG A 160 1.92 9.86 6.61
C ARG A 160 2.49 10.11 8.00
N ASP A 161 3.80 10.40 8.07
CA ASP A 161 4.47 10.82 9.31
C ASP A 161 3.60 11.89 9.98
N PRO A 162 3.14 11.67 11.24
CA PRO A 162 2.35 12.65 11.97
C PRO A 162 3.12 13.98 12.17
N GLY A 163 4.42 13.99 11.86
CA GLY A 163 5.24 15.19 11.82
C GLY A 163 5.90 15.47 13.16
N GLU A 164 5.98 14.50 14.06
CA GLU A 164 6.54 14.68 15.40
C GLU A 164 8.00 15.14 15.37
N LEU A 165 8.82 14.59 14.47
CA LEU A 165 10.20 15.03 14.29
C LEU A 165 10.29 16.46 13.73
N ARG A 166 9.33 16.85 12.87
CA ARG A 166 9.23 18.23 12.35
C ARG A 166 8.73 19.20 13.42
N ALA A 167 7.79 18.77 14.25
CA ALA A 167 7.31 19.50 15.42
C ALA A 167 8.44 19.71 16.44
N LEU A 168 9.27 18.69 16.66
CA LEU A 168 10.48 18.81 17.48
C LEU A 168 11.48 19.79 16.87
N ALA A 169 11.67 19.77 15.55
CA ALA A 169 12.53 20.73 14.87
C ALA A 169 12.01 22.17 15.01
N LEU A 170 10.70 22.39 14.86
CA LEU A 170 10.04 23.67 15.10
C LEU A 170 10.25 24.14 16.54
N LEU A 171 10.03 23.27 17.53
CA LEU A 171 10.27 23.56 18.94
C LEU A 171 11.73 23.97 19.20
N THR A 172 12.69 23.21 18.68
CA THR A 172 14.13 23.51 18.83
C THR A 172 14.48 24.85 18.18
N TYR A 173 13.90 25.17 17.02
CA TYR A 173 14.04 26.48 16.39
C TYR A 173 13.46 27.60 17.27
N LEU A 174 12.21 27.46 17.74
CA LEU A 174 11.53 28.48 18.54
C LEU A 174 12.24 28.78 19.87
N LYS A 175 12.92 27.79 20.48
CA LYS A 175 13.79 28.01 21.66
C LYS A 175 14.92 29.03 21.42
N THR A 176 15.32 29.24 20.16
CA THR A 176 16.36 30.22 19.78
C THR A 176 15.80 31.61 19.47
N GLN A 177 14.47 31.74 19.36
CA GLN A 177 13.77 32.97 19.00
C GLN A 177 13.41 33.80 20.26
N PRO A 178 13.09 35.11 20.11
CA PRO A 178 12.72 35.97 21.24
C PRO A 178 11.28 35.71 21.74
N VAL A 179 10.93 34.44 21.97
CA VAL A 179 9.58 34.00 22.39
C VAL A 179 9.63 33.13 23.64
N LYS A 180 10.75 33.09 24.39
CA LYS A 180 11.00 32.10 25.45
C LYS A 180 9.87 31.94 26.47
N ASP A 181 9.36 33.05 27.02
CA ASP A 181 8.29 33.00 28.03
C ASP A 181 6.91 32.68 27.44
N GLN A 182 6.77 32.79 26.11
CA GLN A 182 5.55 32.51 25.34
C GLN A 182 5.69 31.23 24.51
N LEU A 183 6.80 30.49 24.65
CA LEU A 183 7.16 29.38 23.76
C LEU A 183 6.04 28.35 23.64
N PRO A 184 5.39 27.89 24.73
CA PRO A 184 4.35 26.90 24.58
C PRO A 184 3.04 27.50 24.03
N ASP A 185 2.78 28.80 24.19
CA ASP A 185 1.63 29.47 23.54
C ASP A 185 1.85 29.55 22.02
N VAL A 186 3.05 29.96 21.59
CA VAL A 186 3.40 29.98 20.17
C VAL A 186 3.37 28.57 19.58
N LEU A 187 3.78 27.56 20.34
CA LEU A 187 3.70 26.17 19.89
C LEU A 187 2.24 25.73 19.72
N ASP A 188 1.35 26.09 20.66
CA ASP A 188 -0.08 25.79 20.58
C ASP A 188 -0.74 26.49 19.37
N ASP A 189 -0.26 27.67 18.96
CA ASP A 189 -0.74 28.38 17.75
C ASP A 189 -0.34 27.65 16.44
N PHE A 190 0.84 27.00 16.41
CA PHE A 190 1.29 26.26 15.22
C PHE A 190 0.82 24.79 15.21
N LEU A 191 0.65 24.20 16.39
CA LEU A 191 0.39 22.77 16.60
C LEU A 191 -0.76 22.58 17.59
N TRP A 192 -1.91 23.20 17.31
CA TRP A 192 -3.09 23.07 18.16
C TRP A 192 -3.51 21.60 18.28
N GLN A 193 -3.85 21.16 19.50
CA GLN A 193 -4.32 19.79 19.74
C GLN A 193 -5.72 19.57 19.17
N ASN A 194 -6.57 20.58 19.26
CA ASN A 194 -7.95 20.56 18.77
C ASN A 194 -8.39 21.99 18.42
N GLU A 195 -9.02 22.15 17.25
CA GLU A 195 -9.62 23.42 16.82
C GLU A 195 -11.13 23.21 16.68
N PRO A 196 -11.94 23.57 17.70
CA PRO A 196 -13.38 23.30 17.75
C PRO A 196 -14.19 23.92 16.61
N THR A 197 -13.65 24.94 15.93
CA THR A 197 -14.32 25.60 14.80
C THR A 197 -14.00 24.95 13.44
N SER A 198 -13.18 23.89 13.42
CA SER A 198 -12.85 23.16 12.20
C SER A 198 -14.11 22.58 11.54
N PRO A 199 -14.31 22.76 10.22
CA PRO A 199 -15.39 22.09 9.51
C PRO A 199 -15.25 20.56 9.61
N THR A 200 -16.27 19.89 10.15
CA THR A 200 -16.28 18.43 10.31
C THR A 200 -17.14 17.75 9.23
N THR A 201 -16.76 16.52 8.87
CA THR A 201 -17.55 15.68 7.95
C THR A 201 -18.94 15.38 8.49
N VAL A 202 -19.03 15.10 9.80
CA VAL A 202 -20.29 14.89 10.51
C VAL A 202 -20.57 16.13 11.32
N GLN A 203 -21.72 16.77 11.07
CA GLN A 203 -22.16 17.95 11.83
C GLN A 203 -22.67 17.51 13.20
N ALA A 204 -22.61 18.42 14.18
CA ALA A 204 -23.00 18.10 15.56
C ALA A 204 -24.48 17.68 15.68
N GLU A 205 -25.37 18.22 14.84
CA GLU A 205 -26.77 17.78 14.80
C GLU A 205 -26.97 16.35 14.29
N ASP A 206 -26.04 15.86 13.47
CA ASP A 206 -26.09 14.53 12.84
C ASP A 206 -25.26 13.49 13.59
N ASP A 207 -24.43 13.90 14.55
CA ASP A 207 -23.59 13.01 15.35
C ASP A 207 -24.38 12.44 16.55
N PRO A 208 -24.69 11.13 16.56
CA PRO A 208 -25.39 10.51 17.69
C PRO A 208 -24.59 10.56 18.99
N LEU A 209 -23.28 10.80 18.92
CA LEU A 209 -22.37 10.94 20.05
C LEU A 209 -22.12 12.41 20.43
N ALA A 210 -22.69 13.40 19.75
CA ALA A 210 -22.45 14.82 20.07
C ALA A 210 -22.76 15.19 21.52
N LYS A 211 -23.70 14.47 22.15
CA LYS A 211 -24.09 14.70 23.55
C LYS A 211 -23.12 14.10 24.57
N ASP A 212 -22.37 13.07 24.18
CA ASP A 212 -21.37 12.39 25.00
C ASP A 212 -20.22 11.92 24.09
N PRO A 213 -19.39 12.85 23.60
CA PRO A 213 -18.35 12.50 22.66
C PRO A 213 -17.31 11.60 23.34
N PRO A 214 -16.67 10.68 22.60
CA PRO A 214 -15.59 9.88 23.14
C PRO A 214 -14.51 10.80 23.70
N LYS A 215 -13.98 10.44 24.88
CA LYS A 215 -12.88 11.19 25.50
C LYS A 215 -11.63 11.05 24.65
N LEU A 216 -11.39 12.02 23.79
CA LEU A 216 -10.10 12.19 23.13
C LEU A 216 -9.04 12.57 24.17
N PHE A 217 -7.78 12.29 23.85
CA PHE A 217 -6.67 12.70 24.69
C PHE A 217 -6.70 14.22 24.86
N SER A 218 -6.85 14.70 26.10
CA SER A 218 -6.77 16.12 26.43
C SER A 218 -5.54 16.34 27.32
N PHE A 219 -4.46 16.87 26.76
CA PHE A 219 -3.26 17.17 27.53
C PHE A 219 -3.41 18.56 28.16
N THR A 220 -3.21 18.65 29.48
CA THR A 220 -3.19 19.95 30.15
C THR A 220 -1.88 20.67 29.83
N ARG A 221 -1.84 22.00 30.00
CA ARG A 221 -0.60 22.78 29.89
C ARG A 221 0.54 22.20 30.74
N LYS A 222 0.22 21.71 31.93
CA LYS A 222 1.17 21.06 32.84
C LYS A 222 1.70 19.73 32.29
N ASP A 223 0.89 19.00 31.53
CA ASP A 223 1.33 17.76 30.87
C ASP A 223 2.25 18.09 29.69
N THR A 224 1.92 19.12 28.90
CA THR A 224 2.79 19.65 27.84
C THR A 224 4.14 20.08 28.40
N GLU A 225 4.17 20.90 29.44
CA GLU A 225 5.41 21.36 30.09
C GLU A 225 6.25 20.20 30.63
N ARG A 226 5.61 19.20 31.26
CA ARG A 226 6.28 17.98 31.73
C ARG A 226 6.89 17.20 30.57
N HIS A 227 6.16 17.06 29.46
CA HIS A 227 6.65 16.38 28.27
C HIS A 227 7.82 17.13 27.63
N LEU A 228 7.69 18.44 27.44
CA LEU A 228 8.74 19.30 26.89
C LEU A 228 10.04 19.25 27.71
N ALA A 229 9.92 19.15 29.04
CA ALA A 229 11.06 19.00 29.95
C ALA A 229 11.72 17.62 29.88
N ALA A 230 11.00 16.58 29.43
CA ALA A 230 11.51 15.22 29.27
C ALA A 230 12.09 14.95 27.87
N LEU A 231 11.89 15.85 26.90
CA LEU A 231 12.41 15.69 25.54
C LEU A 231 13.95 15.72 25.51
N PRO A 232 14.57 14.93 24.61
CA PRO A 232 16.02 14.96 24.44
C PRO A 232 16.47 16.32 23.90
N ASN A 233 17.67 16.74 24.29
CA ASN A 233 18.28 17.95 23.75
C ASN A 233 18.97 17.62 22.42
N VAL A 234 18.21 17.75 21.33
CA VAL A 234 18.67 17.52 19.95
C VAL A 234 18.84 18.84 19.21
N SER A 235 19.87 18.93 18.39
CA SER A 235 20.16 20.10 17.57
C SER A 235 19.30 20.12 16.30
N LEU A 236 19.13 21.32 15.71
CA LEU A 236 18.48 21.44 14.40
C LEU A 236 19.21 20.64 13.31
N LEU A 237 20.55 20.54 13.37
CA LEU A 237 21.34 19.79 12.40
C LEU A 237 21.05 18.29 12.45
N GLU A 238 20.85 17.73 13.64
CA GLU A 238 20.47 16.31 13.81
C GLU A 238 19.07 16.01 13.29
N LEU A 239 18.18 17.02 13.29
CA LEU A 239 16.79 16.88 12.83
C LEU A 239 16.60 17.19 11.33
N LEU A 240 17.60 17.74 10.64
CA LEU A 240 17.51 18.08 9.21
C LEU A 240 16.96 16.95 8.33
N PRO A 241 17.35 15.67 8.49
CA PRO A 241 16.84 14.58 7.66
C PRO A 241 15.33 14.32 7.79
N ALA A 242 14.69 14.79 8.86
CA ALA A 242 13.24 14.65 9.07
C ALA A 242 12.42 15.83 8.50
N VAL A 243 13.10 16.95 8.22
CA VAL A 243 12.48 18.20 7.75
C VAL A 243 12.59 18.35 6.22
N LEU A 244 13.63 17.78 5.62
CA LEU A 244 13.87 17.73 4.17
C LEU A 244 13.19 16.52 3.51
#